data_AF-A0A7Y4UGP4-F1
#
_entry.id   AF-A0A7Y4UGP4-F1
#
_cell.length_a   1.000
_cell.length_b   1.000
_cell.length_c   1.000
_cell.angle_alpha   90.00
_cell.angle_beta   90.00
_cell.angle_gamma   90.00
#
_symmetry.space_group_name_H-M   'P 1'
#
loop_
_entity.id
_entity.type
_entity.pdbx_description
1 polymer ?
#
loop_
_entity_poly.entity_id
_entity_poly.type
_entity_poly.pdbx_seq_one_letter_code
_entity_poly.pdbx_strand_id
1 'polypeptide(L)'
;MRYRIPSIVSTLLAIILFTCATTFAQSIAGGGTIQGTVKDATGSALPGAKVTIRHLGTGVETNAIANSEGAFITPTLPIGRYRIRVEAAGMKAWQGEMTVETGRTLEINPTLAVGDVSETVIIEGNIAPLVNTTDPTVGSTLDAMRIKELPINGRNINALLEDTVPGLEASFDVNGGVRAAGLMGYSTDYVQDGASSNNREFGGSGIMQGLESIGEVRVETSTSSAKYNRPTSVVVTTKGGQNKLRFTAFETHRNNGFGVARARQDVLFTGEPYKVPTLLRNEYGFSASGPVYIPKPGGMYRGKNRTFWFFSRESLRLKQGITRDFTVPTEAWRRGDFSGLVDNLNRPITIYDPATTRIVTQNNRQVSVRDPFPNNIIPLNRMSPLAKAIFAITPLPNDPNINPLVATNYRTPVATSGFSNRNDNQNTIRLDHRFSEKDNGFLKINGGKNRGNFLGTAANNGAPTLNNEANVTYLPMEGITGAM
;
A
#
# COMPACT_ATOMS: atom_id res chain seq x y z
N MET A 1 19.44 -41.64 -8.68
CA MET A 1 19.82 -40.86 -7.46
C MET A 1 18.59 -40.19 -6.88
N ARG A 2 17.96 -40.79 -5.86
CA ARG A 2 16.86 -40.18 -5.10
C ARG A 2 17.50 -39.37 -3.96
N TYR A 3 17.65 -38.07 -4.15
CA TYR A 3 18.26 -37.20 -3.14
C TYR A 3 17.37 -37.18 -1.88
N ARG A 4 18.03 -37.28 -0.71
CA ARG A 4 17.45 -37.26 0.63
C ARG A 4 16.93 -35.86 1.00
N ILE A 5 15.90 -35.39 0.30
CA ILE A 5 15.21 -34.12 0.59
C ILE A 5 14.70 -34.04 2.04
N PRO A 6 14.14 -35.11 2.67
CA PRO A 6 13.60 -34.97 4.03
C PRO A 6 14.68 -34.78 5.11
N SER A 7 15.90 -35.30 4.91
CA SER A 7 16.99 -35.10 5.88
C SER A 7 17.52 -33.67 5.83
N ILE A 8 17.65 -33.08 4.63
CA ILE A 8 18.13 -31.70 4.47
C ILE A 8 17.14 -30.70 5.06
N VAL A 9 15.83 -30.89 4.85
CA VAL A 9 14.77 -30.05 5.44
C VAL A 9 14.77 -30.16 6.96
N SER A 10 14.94 -31.37 7.50
CA SER A 10 14.98 -31.59 8.96
C SER A 10 16.23 -30.98 9.59
N THR A 11 17.39 -31.08 8.93
CA THR A 11 18.64 -30.46 9.38
C THR A 11 18.60 -28.94 9.30
N LEU A 12 18.03 -28.36 8.23
CA LEU A 12 17.80 -26.91 8.13
C LEU A 12 16.85 -26.40 9.22
N LEU A 13 15.75 -27.12 9.48
CA LEU A 13 14.81 -26.77 10.55
C LEU A 13 15.48 -26.84 11.93
N ALA A 14 16.32 -27.85 12.17
CA ALA A 14 17.08 -27.99 13.41
C ALA A 14 18.14 -26.89 13.59
N ILE A 15 18.85 -26.50 12.52
CA ILE A 15 19.81 -25.40 12.53
C ILE A 15 19.10 -24.07 12.82
N ILE A 16 17.96 -23.80 12.17
CA ILE A 16 17.13 -22.62 12.43
C ILE A 16 16.67 -22.58 13.90
N LEU A 17 16.19 -23.70 14.43
CA LEU A 17 15.78 -23.82 15.84
C LEU A 17 16.95 -23.60 16.81
N PHE A 18 18.16 -24.07 16.48
CA PHE A 18 19.35 -23.88 17.32
C PHE A 18 19.88 -22.44 17.30
N THR A 19 19.82 -21.76 16.15
CA THR A 19 20.23 -20.35 16.05
C THR A 19 19.28 -19.41 16.80
N CYS A 20 17.98 -19.72 16.82
CA CYS A 20 16.98 -18.94 17.58
C CYS A 20 17.19 -18.98 19.10
N ALA A 21 17.87 -20.02 19.63
CA ALA A 21 18.09 -20.17 21.07
C ALA A 21 19.16 -19.21 21.65
N THR A 22 19.92 -18.50 20.80
CA THR A 22 21.04 -17.63 21.23
C THR A 22 20.73 -16.13 21.23
N THR A 23 19.52 -15.73 20.84
CA THR A 23 19.12 -14.32 20.77
C THR A 23 18.34 -13.90 22.02
N PHE A 24 19.00 -13.23 22.97
CA PHE A 24 18.39 -12.77 24.23
C PHE A 24 17.74 -11.37 24.16
N ALA A 25 17.62 -10.78 22.97
CA ALA A 25 17.04 -9.45 22.75
C ALA A 25 15.95 -9.48 21.65
N GLN A 26 15.00 -10.42 21.75
CA GLN A 26 13.85 -10.43 20.84
C GLN A 26 12.74 -9.53 21.40
N SER A 27 12.68 -8.28 20.95
CA SER A 27 11.49 -7.45 21.15
C SER A 27 10.39 -7.92 20.20
N ILE A 28 9.15 -8.00 20.69
CA ILE A 28 7.98 -8.15 19.81
C ILE A 28 7.91 -6.90 18.94
N ALA A 29 8.30 -7.04 17.69
CA ALA A 29 8.33 -5.90 16.82
C ALA A 29 6.90 -5.52 16.38
N GLY A 30 6.60 -4.23 16.45
CA GLY A 30 5.24 -3.70 16.25
C GLY A 30 4.38 -3.64 17.51
N GLY A 31 4.89 -3.97 18.70
CA GLY A 31 4.17 -3.81 19.98
C GLY A 31 4.44 -2.46 20.67
N GLY A 32 3.81 -2.25 21.82
CA GLY A 32 4.00 -1.09 22.71
C GLY A 32 4.37 -1.49 24.14
N THR A 33 4.79 -0.54 24.96
CA THR A 33 5.24 -0.78 26.34
C THR A 33 4.39 0.00 27.33
N ILE A 34 4.19 -0.53 28.53
CA ILE A 34 3.55 0.21 29.64
C ILE A 34 4.60 0.41 30.72
N GLN A 35 4.67 1.63 31.24
CA GLN A 35 5.51 2.00 32.37
C GLN A 35 4.79 2.97 33.29
N GLY A 36 5.37 3.24 34.44
CA GLY A 36 4.98 4.34 35.31
C GLY A 36 5.27 4.04 36.77
N THR A 37 4.65 4.79 37.66
CA THR A 37 4.94 4.77 39.10
C THR A 37 3.67 4.57 39.91
N VAL A 38 3.69 3.58 40.80
CA VAL A 38 2.61 3.31 41.76
C VAL A 38 2.80 4.16 43.00
N LYS A 39 1.79 4.94 43.35
CA LYS A 39 1.81 5.87 44.49
C LYS A 39 0.61 5.66 45.40
N ASP A 40 0.71 6.13 46.64
CA ASP A 40 -0.44 6.28 47.54
C ASP A 40 -1.08 7.68 47.42
N ALA A 41 -2.18 7.90 48.15
CA ALA A 41 -2.90 9.17 48.18
C ALA A 41 -2.07 10.36 48.74
N THR A 42 -0.95 10.10 49.44
CA THR A 42 -0.02 11.13 49.93
C THR A 42 1.04 11.49 48.89
N GLY A 43 1.12 10.73 47.79
CA GLY A 43 2.14 10.86 46.75
C GLY A 43 3.39 10.02 47.00
N SER A 44 3.42 9.21 48.06
CA SER A 44 4.54 8.33 48.40
C SER A 44 4.58 7.11 47.47
N ALA A 45 5.78 6.68 47.09
CA ALA A 45 5.97 5.51 46.24
C ALA A 45 5.60 4.21 46.97
N LEU A 46 4.99 3.27 46.26
CA LEU A 46 4.60 1.95 46.80
C LEU A 46 5.49 0.84 46.23
N PRO A 47 6.58 0.47 46.93
CA PRO A 47 7.45 -0.59 46.48
C PRO A 47 6.80 -1.97 46.63
N GLY A 48 7.12 -2.89 45.72
CA GLY A 48 6.59 -4.25 45.74
C GLY A 48 5.13 -4.38 45.28
N ALA A 49 4.49 -3.28 44.84
CA ALA A 49 3.16 -3.34 44.24
C ALA A 49 3.16 -4.28 43.02
N LYS A 50 2.21 -5.20 43.00
CA LYS A 50 2.03 -6.19 41.92
C LYS A 50 1.18 -5.58 40.82
N VAL A 51 1.72 -5.53 39.60
CA VAL A 51 1.04 -5.02 38.41
C VAL A 51 0.72 -6.19 37.50
N THR A 52 -0.57 -6.46 37.28
CA THR A 52 -1.06 -7.52 36.39
C THR A 52 -1.72 -6.90 35.17
N ILE A 53 -1.22 -7.20 33.98
CA ILE A 53 -1.70 -6.63 32.72
C ILE A 53 -2.25 -7.75 31.84
N ARG A 54 -3.54 -7.69 31.56
CA ARG A 54 -4.27 -8.74 30.85
C ARG A 54 -4.73 -8.25 29.49
N HIS A 55 -4.31 -8.94 28.43
CA HIS A 55 -4.84 -8.71 27.09
C HIS A 55 -6.28 -9.23 26.99
N LEU A 56 -7.24 -8.37 26.65
CA LEU A 56 -8.67 -8.72 26.67
C LEU A 56 -9.06 -9.70 25.55
N GLY A 57 -8.32 -9.72 24.43
CA GLY A 57 -8.60 -10.61 23.30
C GLY A 57 -8.05 -12.03 23.46
N THR A 58 -6.89 -12.17 24.08
CA THR A 58 -6.18 -13.46 24.23
C THR A 58 -6.17 -13.99 25.66
N GLY A 59 -6.58 -13.18 26.64
CA GLY A 59 -6.55 -13.55 28.05
C GLY A 59 -5.14 -13.74 28.62
N VAL A 60 -4.10 -13.40 27.85
CA VAL A 60 -2.70 -13.51 28.27
C VAL A 60 -2.43 -12.43 29.31
N GLU A 61 -1.81 -12.84 30.41
CA GLU A 61 -1.39 -11.96 31.50
C GLU A 61 0.13 -11.80 31.51
N THR A 62 0.55 -10.55 31.66
CA THR A 62 1.93 -10.11 31.86
C THR A 62 2.02 -9.43 33.22
N ASN A 63 2.95 -9.89 34.05
CA ASN A 63 3.12 -9.37 35.41
C ASN A 63 4.38 -8.51 35.48
N ALA A 64 4.32 -7.43 36.25
CA ALA A 64 5.45 -6.60 36.65
C ALA A 64 5.37 -6.31 38.16
N ILE A 65 6.50 -5.98 38.77
CA ILE A 65 6.59 -5.62 40.19
C ILE A 65 7.22 -4.24 40.27
N ALA A 66 6.62 -3.36 41.07
CA ALA A 66 7.16 -2.03 41.32
C ALA A 66 8.47 -2.10 42.13
N ASN A 67 9.49 -1.35 41.71
CA ASN A 67 10.79 -1.28 42.39
C ASN A 67 10.72 -0.42 43.67
N SER A 68 11.87 -0.12 44.28
CA SER A 68 11.97 0.71 45.50
C SER A 68 11.41 2.12 45.35
N GLU A 69 11.38 2.65 44.13
CA GLU A 69 10.82 3.98 43.80
C GLU A 69 9.35 3.89 43.35
N GLY A 70 8.72 2.72 43.45
CA GLY A 70 7.36 2.46 42.98
C GLY A 70 7.26 2.36 41.46
N ALA A 71 8.37 2.44 40.73
CA ALA A 71 8.38 2.41 39.27
C ALA A 71 8.28 0.99 38.74
N PHE A 72 7.56 0.81 37.64
CA PHE A 72 7.42 -0.46 36.92
C PHE A 72 7.53 -0.23 35.41
N ILE A 73 7.95 -1.27 34.70
CA ILE A 73 7.96 -1.33 33.24
C ILE A 73 7.63 -2.75 32.79
N THR A 74 6.93 -2.85 31.67
CA THR A 74 6.60 -4.15 31.07
C THR A 74 7.55 -4.48 29.92
N PRO A 75 7.71 -5.76 29.58
CA PRO A 75 8.14 -6.13 28.24
C PRO A 75 7.21 -5.56 27.17
N THR A 76 7.65 -5.53 25.92
CA THR A 76 6.82 -5.14 24.78
C THR A 76 5.58 -6.03 24.69
N LEU A 77 4.41 -5.40 24.64
CA LEU A 77 3.09 -6.01 24.55
C LEU A 77 2.56 -5.90 23.11
N PRO A 78 1.89 -6.94 22.58
CA PRO A 78 1.14 -6.82 21.33
C PRO A 78 0.15 -5.67 21.34
N ILE A 79 -0.19 -5.12 20.18
CA ILE A 79 -1.26 -4.11 20.09
C ILE A 79 -2.61 -4.68 20.50
N GLY A 80 -3.44 -3.85 21.13
CA GLY A 80 -4.80 -4.24 21.49
C GLY A 80 -5.28 -3.63 22.80
N ARG A 81 -6.42 -4.13 23.27
CA ARG A 81 -7.03 -3.66 24.53
C ARG A 81 -6.54 -4.48 25.71
N TYR A 82 -6.14 -3.76 26.76
CA TYR A 82 -5.60 -4.31 27.99
C TYR A 82 -6.39 -3.81 29.19
N ARG A 83 -6.41 -4.66 30.21
CA ARG A 83 -6.81 -4.28 31.57
C ARG A 83 -5.60 -4.40 32.48
N ILE A 84 -5.31 -3.35 33.23
CA ILE A 84 -4.28 -3.32 34.26
C ILE A 84 -4.94 -3.41 35.63
N ARG A 85 -4.36 -4.21 36.52
CA ARG A 85 -4.74 -4.31 37.92
C ARG A 85 -3.49 -4.16 38.77
N VAL A 86 -3.52 -3.24 39.73
CA VAL A 86 -2.40 -2.96 40.64
C VAL A 86 -2.82 -3.23 42.07
N GLU A 87 -2.01 -4.01 42.77
CA GLU A 87 -2.29 -4.49 44.12
C GLU A 87 -1.07 -4.25 45.02
N ALA A 88 -1.31 -3.72 46.22
CA ALA A 88 -0.30 -3.54 47.26
C ALA A 88 -0.93 -3.88 48.62
N ALA A 89 -0.16 -4.44 49.55
CA ALA A 89 -0.68 -4.83 50.86
C ALA A 89 -1.20 -3.60 51.63
N GLY A 90 -2.39 -3.73 52.25
CA GLY A 90 -3.02 -2.65 53.00
C GLY A 90 -3.64 -1.53 52.13
N MET A 91 -3.71 -1.74 50.82
CA MET A 91 -4.29 -0.80 49.86
C MET A 91 -5.41 -1.46 49.05
N LYS A 92 -6.43 -0.68 48.67
CA LYS A 92 -7.45 -1.10 47.70
C LYS A 92 -6.79 -1.36 46.35
N ALA A 93 -7.22 -2.41 45.65
CA ALA A 93 -6.75 -2.70 44.30
C ALA A 93 -7.18 -1.57 43.35
N TRP A 94 -6.31 -1.21 42.41
CA TRP A 94 -6.63 -0.23 41.37
C TRP A 94 -6.75 -0.93 40.02
N GLN A 95 -7.76 -0.58 39.23
CA GLN A 95 -8.01 -1.21 37.93
C GLN A 95 -8.40 -0.18 36.87
N GLY A 96 -7.85 -0.33 35.67
CA GLY A 96 -8.23 0.48 34.51
C GLY A 96 -8.06 -0.27 33.19
N GLU A 97 -8.67 0.26 32.11
CA GLU A 97 -8.53 -0.29 30.75
C GLU A 97 -7.86 0.71 29.82
N MET A 98 -7.03 0.20 28.90
CA MET A 98 -6.31 1.01 27.92
C MET A 98 -6.13 0.27 26.60
N THR A 99 -5.77 1.03 25.57
CA THR A 99 -5.34 0.47 24.28
C THR A 99 -3.84 0.68 24.14
N VAL A 100 -3.10 -0.41 23.91
CA VAL A 100 -1.68 -0.38 23.55
C VAL A 100 -1.58 -0.29 22.03
N GLU A 101 -0.89 0.76 21.56
CA GLU A 101 -0.61 1.04 20.16
C GLU A 101 0.83 0.66 19.79
N THR A 102 1.08 0.49 18.50
CA THR A 102 2.37 0.16 17.90
C THR A 102 3.41 1.19 18.26
N GLY A 103 4.54 0.76 18.81
CA GLY A 103 5.70 1.63 19.04
C GLY A 103 5.50 2.74 20.08
N ARG A 104 4.40 2.70 20.84
CA ARG A 104 4.11 3.66 21.91
C ARG A 104 4.55 3.15 23.28
N THR A 105 5.05 4.05 24.10
CA THR A 105 5.24 3.83 25.54
C THR A 105 4.16 4.58 26.29
N LEU A 106 3.28 3.83 26.96
CA LEU A 106 2.22 4.38 27.79
C LEU A 106 2.73 4.58 29.22
N GLU A 107 2.67 5.81 29.71
CA GLU A 107 2.96 6.11 31.11
C GLU A 107 1.65 6.15 31.92
N ILE A 108 1.49 5.21 32.86
CA ILE A 108 0.34 5.11 33.75
C ILE A 108 0.85 5.19 35.17
N ASN A 109 0.32 6.15 35.94
CA ASN A 109 0.72 6.40 37.33
C ASN A 109 -0.47 6.13 38.28
N PRO A 110 -0.74 4.86 38.66
CA PRO A 110 -1.84 4.51 39.55
C PRO A 110 -1.64 5.08 40.95
N THR A 111 -2.69 5.70 41.49
CA THR A 111 -2.76 6.12 42.89
C THR A 111 -3.68 5.18 43.66
N LEU A 112 -3.13 4.47 44.64
CA LEU A 112 -3.87 3.53 45.47
C LEU A 112 -4.39 4.21 46.74
N ALA A 113 -5.59 3.84 47.15
CA ALA A 113 -6.20 4.31 48.39
C ALA A 113 -6.02 3.26 49.50
N VAL A 114 -5.88 3.71 50.75
CA VAL A 114 -5.80 2.83 51.91
C VAL A 114 -7.10 2.02 52.05
N GLY A 115 -6.98 0.73 52.31
CA GLY A 115 -8.11 -0.18 52.48
C GLY A 115 -7.75 -1.64 52.24
N ASP A 116 -8.75 -2.51 52.17
CA ASP A 116 -8.53 -3.91 51.86
C ASP A 116 -8.32 -4.13 50.35
N VAL A 117 -7.40 -5.02 49.97
CA VAL A 117 -7.12 -5.41 48.57
C VAL A 117 -8.34 -6.04 47.91
N SER A 118 -9.25 -6.60 48.72
CA SER A 118 -10.55 -7.12 48.26
C SER A 118 -11.44 -6.03 47.66
N GLU A 119 -11.29 -4.77 48.09
CA GLU A 119 -11.96 -3.62 47.51
C GLU A 119 -11.18 -3.11 46.29
N THR A 120 -11.88 -2.86 45.18
CA THR A 120 -11.25 -2.42 43.92
C THR A 120 -11.80 -1.07 43.48
N VAL A 121 -10.90 -0.12 43.22
CA VAL A 121 -11.20 1.14 42.53
C VAL A 121 -11.12 0.89 41.03
N ILE A 122 -12.24 1.03 40.33
CA ILE A 122 -12.31 0.87 38.87
C ILE A 122 -12.32 2.26 38.25
N ILE A 123 -11.35 2.53 37.39
CA ILE A 123 -11.33 3.72 36.54
C ILE A 123 -12.11 3.41 35.27
N GLU A 124 -13.17 4.17 35.04
CA GLU A 124 -13.98 4.07 33.83
C GLU A 124 -13.33 4.83 32.66
N GLY A 125 -13.37 4.24 31.47
CA GLY A 125 -12.81 4.83 30.24
C GLY A 125 -11.39 4.35 29.92
N ASN A 126 -10.80 4.96 28.88
CA ASN A 126 -9.42 4.69 28.48
C ASN A 126 -8.47 5.53 29.35
N ILE A 127 -7.61 4.86 30.12
CA ILE A 127 -6.64 5.52 31.01
C ILE A 127 -5.37 5.99 30.30
N ALA A 128 -5.18 5.65 29.02
CA ALA A 128 -4.00 6.06 28.27
C ALA A 128 -3.96 7.59 28.12
N PRO A 129 -2.82 8.24 28.42
CA PRO A 129 -2.68 9.69 28.23
C PRO A 129 -2.90 10.08 26.77
N LEU A 130 -3.67 11.15 26.54
CA LEU A 130 -3.86 11.73 25.20
C LEU A 130 -2.59 12.39 24.67
N VAL A 131 -1.78 12.97 25.57
CA VAL A 131 -0.53 13.64 25.24
C VAL A 131 0.64 12.71 25.53
N ASN A 132 1.54 12.60 24.56
CA ASN A 132 2.77 11.86 24.72
C ASN A 132 3.83 12.73 25.40
N THR A 133 4.29 12.30 26.57
CA THR A 133 5.37 12.96 27.32
C THR A 133 6.67 12.16 27.32
N THR A 134 6.67 10.95 26.75
CA THR A 134 7.80 10.01 26.86
C THR A 134 8.72 10.03 25.65
N ASP A 135 8.23 10.48 24.49
CA ASP A 135 9.06 10.61 23.28
C ASP A 135 8.69 11.85 22.44
N PRO A 136 9.68 12.46 21.75
CA PRO A 136 9.48 13.64 20.91
C PRO A 136 8.95 13.32 19.50
N THR A 137 8.52 12.08 19.24
CA THR A 137 8.12 11.63 17.90
C THR A 137 6.76 12.22 17.54
N VAL A 138 6.70 12.88 16.38
CA VAL A 138 5.42 13.30 15.80
C VAL A 138 4.94 12.20 14.88
N GLY A 139 3.74 11.68 15.17
CA GLY A 139 3.17 10.62 14.38
C GLY A 139 1.66 10.48 14.55
N SER A 140 1.07 9.78 13.59
CA SER A 140 -0.36 9.48 13.53
C SER A 140 -0.57 7.97 13.53
N THR A 141 -1.65 7.52 14.17
CA THR A 141 -2.03 6.12 14.24
C THR A 141 -3.38 5.92 13.55
N LEU A 142 -3.44 4.97 12.62
CA LEU A 142 -4.67 4.47 12.02
C LEU A 142 -4.94 3.06 12.56
N ASP A 143 -5.98 2.95 13.38
CA ASP A 143 -6.45 1.67 13.88
C ASP A 143 -7.22 0.87 12.82
N ALA A 144 -7.46 -0.42 13.09
CA ALA A 144 -8.21 -1.31 12.20
C ALA A 144 -9.62 -0.81 11.84
N MET A 145 -10.28 -0.03 12.70
CA MET A 145 -11.62 0.49 12.43
C MET A 145 -11.55 1.61 11.39
N ARG A 146 -10.64 2.57 11.56
CA ARG A 146 -10.36 3.63 10.57
C ARG A 146 -9.92 3.06 9.24
N ILE A 147 -9.05 2.06 9.22
CA ILE A 147 -8.61 1.38 7.99
C ILE A 147 -9.79 0.74 7.24
N LYS A 148 -10.80 0.28 7.96
CA LYS A 148 -11.99 -0.37 7.39
C LYS A 148 -13.07 0.61 6.95
N GLU A 149 -13.31 1.65 7.73
CA GLU A 149 -14.49 2.52 7.60
C GLU A 149 -14.22 3.78 6.77
N LEU A 150 -12.96 4.22 6.70
CA LEU A 150 -12.63 5.40 5.90
C LEU A 150 -12.80 5.10 4.41
N PRO A 151 -13.45 6.02 3.66
CA PRO A 151 -13.67 5.82 2.25
C PRO A 151 -12.33 5.87 1.51
N ILE A 152 -12.01 4.80 0.81
CA ILE A 152 -10.78 4.70 0.03
C ILE A 152 -11.08 4.12 -1.36
N ASN A 153 -10.48 4.72 -2.38
CA ASN A 153 -10.61 4.21 -3.74
C ASN A 153 -9.63 3.06 -3.99
N GLY A 154 -10.09 1.85 -3.66
CA GLY A 154 -9.31 0.63 -3.78
C GLY A 154 -8.61 0.29 -2.46
N ARG A 155 -8.22 -0.97 -2.30
CA ARG A 155 -7.68 -1.50 -1.04
C ARG A 155 -6.16 -1.39 -1.01
N ASN A 156 -5.66 -0.16 -0.88
CA ASN A 156 -4.23 0.13 -0.77
C ASN A 156 -3.95 1.02 0.45
N ILE A 157 -3.13 0.54 1.39
CA ILE A 157 -2.84 1.27 2.62
C ILE A 157 -2.17 2.62 2.34
N ASN A 158 -1.29 2.73 1.34
CA ASN A 158 -0.59 3.97 1.04
C ASN A 158 -1.53 5.08 0.58
N ALA A 159 -2.59 4.74 -0.18
CA ALA A 159 -3.60 5.71 -0.56
C ALA A 159 -4.37 6.23 0.66
N LEU A 160 -4.62 5.35 1.65
CA LEU A 160 -5.22 5.78 2.92
C LEU A 160 -4.30 6.74 3.68
N LEU A 161 -3.01 6.40 3.74
CA LEU A 161 -2.02 7.21 4.46
C LEU A 161 -1.90 8.60 3.87
N GLU A 162 -1.80 8.71 2.55
CA GLU A 162 -1.79 9.99 1.82
C GLU A 162 -3.03 10.83 2.11
N ASP A 163 -4.23 10.22 2.06
CA ASP A 163 -5.49 10.96 2.19
C ASP A 163 -5.81 11.39 3.63
N THR A 164 -5.25 10.71 4.65
CA THR A 164 -5.72 10.82 6.04
C THR A 164 -4.68 11.26 7.05
N VAL A 165 -3.38 11.15 6.72
CA VAL A 165 -2.31 11.54 7.64
C VAL A 165 -1.73 12.89 7.24
N PRO A 166 -1.87 13.94 8.08
CA PRO A 166 -1.31 15.25 7.79
C PRO A 166 0.20 15.22 7.54
N GLY A 167 0.65 15.92 6.51
CA GLY A 167 2.06 16.03 6.16
C GLY A 167 2.61 14.87 5.32
N LEU A 168 1.79 13.85 5.01
CA LEU A 168 2.09 12.87 3.98
C LEU A 168 1.55 13.30 2.61
N GLU A 169 2.25 12.90 1.57
CA GLU A 169 1.85 13.06 0.17
C GLU A 169 2.23 11.80 -0.61
N ALA A 170 1.54 11.52 -1.73
CA ALA A 170 1.94 10.45 -2.63
C ALA A 170 3.36 10.63 -3.15
N SER A 171 4.08 9.52 -3.24
CA SER A 171 5.29 9.40 -4.03
C SER A 171 4.95 8.72 -5.36
N PHE A 172 4.82 9.50 -6.44
CA PHE A 172 4.49 9.02 -7.80
C PHE A 172 5.69 8.50 -8.60
N ASP A 173 6.73 8.00 -7.94
CA ASP A 173 7.91 7.43 -8.56
C ASP A 173 7.77 5.88 -8.71
N VAL A 174 8.74 5.22 -9.35
CA VAL A 174 8.87 3.76 -9.49
C VAL A 174 8.73 3.02 -8.14
N ASN A 175 8.96 3.75 -7.05
CA ASN A 175 9.01 3.30 -5.68
C ASN A 175 7.64 3.20 -5.01
N GLY A 176 6.67 3.99 -5.49
CA GLY A 176 5.37 4.17 -4.85
C GLY A 176 5.47 4.60 -3.38
N GLY A 177 4.33 4.52 -2.68
CA GLY A 177 4.25 4.82 -1.25
C GLY A 177 3.97 6.29 -0.94
N VAL A 178 4.33 6.69 0.27
CA VAL A 178 4.14 8.04 0.80
C VAL A 178 5.48 8.65 1.21
N ARG A 179 5.57 9.96 1.11
CA ARG A 179 6.70 10.77 1.61
C ARG A 179 6.17 11.83 2.56
N ALA A 180 6.99 12.25 3.51
CA ALA A 180 6.61 13.29 4.47
C ALA A 180 7.30 14.61 4.15
N ALA A 181 6.58 15.72 4.32
CA ALA A 181 7.12 17.07 4.37
C ALA A 181 8.09 17.45 3.21
N GLY A 182 7.82 16.99 1.98
CA GLY A 182 8.64 17.30 0.81
C GLY A 182 9.96 16.54 0.71
N LEU A 183 10.20 15.55 1.58
CA LEU A 183 11.36 14.67 1.48
C LEU A 183 11.32 13.83 0.18
N MET A 184 12.44 13.18 -0.14
CA MET A 184 12.51 12.28 -1.29
C MET A 184 11.62 11.03 -1.09
N GLY A 185 11.05 10.48 -2.16
CA GLY A 185 10.11 9.35 -2.08
C GLY A 185 10.63 8.10 -1.34
N TYR A 186 11.94 7.90 -1.32
CA TYR A 186 12.60 6.78 -0.66
C TYR A 186 13.13 7.11 0.75
N SER A 187 12.80 8.26 1.32
CA SER A 187 13.15 8.65 2.69
C SER A 187 12.13 8.16 3.73
N THR A 188 11.18 7.32 3.34
CA THR A 188 10.21 6.66 4.22
C THR A 188 10.61 5.21 4.43
N ASP A 189 10.85 4.80 5.68
CA ASP A 189 11.11 3.41 6.05
C ASP A 189 9.78 2.68 6.21
N TYR A 190 9.58 1.59 5.49
CA TYR A 190 8.44 0.71 5.72
C TYR A 190 8.86 -0.47 6.59
N VAL A 191 8.24 -0.60 7.76
CA VAL A 191 8.50 -1.70 8.70
C VAL A 191 7.19 -2.42 8.98
N GLN A 192 7.19 -3.73 8.88
CA GLN A 192 6.00 -4.56 9.02
C GLN A 192 6.25 -5.68 10.02
N ASP A 193 5.62 -5.59 11.20
CA ASP A 193 5.87 -6.45 12.36
C ASP A 193 7.37 -6.64 12.64
N GLY A 194 8.16 -5.56 12.46
CA GLY A 194 9.61 -5.52 12.65
C GLY A 194 10.48 -5.81 11.45
N ALA A 195 9.94 -6.43 10.41
CA ALA A 195 10.70 -6.70 9.20
C ALA A 195 10.64 -5.49 8.26
N SER A 196 11.77 -5.17 7.63
CA SER A 196 11.79 -4.15 6.56
C SER A 196 10.91 -4.62 5.40
N SER A 197 9.95 -3.77 5.02
CA SER A 197 9.07 -3.95 3.87
C SER A 197 9.31 -2.86 2.83
N ASN A 198 10.55 -2.41 2.70
CA ASN A 198 10.94 -1.46 1.67
C ASN A 198 11.19 -2.15 0.33
N ASN A 199 10.94 -1.44 -0.76
CA ASN A 199 11.45 -1.83 -2.06
C ASN A 199 13.00 -1.83 -2.04
N ARG A 200 13.61 -2.98 -2.29
CA ARG A 200 15.08 -3.16 -2.20
C ARG A 200 15.86 -2.52 -3.34
N GLU A 201 15.22 -2.33 -4.50
CA GLU A 201 15.89 -1.80 -5.69
C GLU A 201 16.05 -0.28 -5.59
N PHE A 202 14.98 0.40 -5.18
CA PHE A 202 14.90 1.85 -5.28
C PHE A 202 14.48 2.57 -3.98
N GLY A 203 14.14 1.83 -2.92
CA GLY A 203 13.58 2.37 -1.68
C GLY A 203 12.08 2.72 -1.78
N GLY A 204 11.46 3.16 -0.69
CA GLY A 204 10.01 3.41 -0.61
C GLY A 204 9.20 2.15 -0.32
N SER A 205 7.89 2.17 -0.62
CA SER A 205 6.97 1.10 -0.22
C SER A 205 7.24 -0.20 -0.97
N GLY A 206 7.52 -1.27 -0.24
CA GLY A 206 7.57 -2.62 -0.78
C GLY A 206 6.21 -3.27 -0.82
N ILE A 207 6.20 -4.60 -0.67
CA ILE A 207 4.97 -5.39 -0.75
C ILE A 207 4.23 -5.29 0.59
N MET A 208 3.29 -4.37 0.64
CA MET A 208 2.35 -4.25 1.75
C MET A 208 1.27 -5.32 1.67
N GLN A 209 0.76 -5.75 2.82
CA GLN A 209 -0.30 -6.74 2.90
C GLN A 209 -1.66 -6.14 2.60
N GLY A 210 -2.63 -7.02 2.35
CA GLY A 210 -4.02 -6.63 2.29
C GLY A 210 -4.49 -5.98 3.60
N LEU A 211 -5.36 -4.98 3.48
CA LEU A 211 -5.87 -4.15 4.59
C LEU A 211 -6.56 -4.96 5.68
N GLU A 212 -7.18 -6.10 5.34
CA GLU A 212 -7.83 -6.99 6.30
C GLU A 212 -6.83 -7.64 7.25
N SER A 213 -5.58 -7.85 6.84
CA SER A 213 -4.53 -8.38 7.72
C SER A 213 -3.97 -7.34 8.69
N ILE A 214 -4.16 -6.05 8.39
CA ILE A 214 -3.58 -4.94 9.14
C ILE A 214 -4.43 -4.68 10.39
N GLY A 215 -3.78 -4.70 11.55
CA GLY A 215 -4.39 -4.33 12.83
C GLY A 215 -4.25 -2.83 13.12
N GLU A 216 -3.11 -2.26 12.74
CA GLU A 216 -2.80 -0.86 12.94
C GLU A 216 -1.68 -0.41 12.01
N VAL A 217 -1.69 0.87 11.63
CA VAL A 217 -0.55 1.54 11.01
C VAL A 217 -0.19 2.79 11.80
N ARG A 218 1.06 2.88 12.22
CA ARG A 218 1.65 4.09 12.80
C ARG A 218 2.57 4.74 11.78
N VAL A 219 2.36 6.02 11.53
CA VAL A 219 3.27 6.83 10.72
C VAL A 219 3.99 7.81 11.62
N GLU A 220 5.32 7.80 11.57
CA GLU A 220 6.20 8.77 12.21
C GLU A 220 6.70 9.73 11.13
N THR A 221 6.24 10.98 11.16
CA THR A 221 6.53 11.98 10.14
C THR A 221 7.73 12.86 10.47
N SER A 222 8.06 13.00 11.77
CA SER A 222 9.23 13.74 12.25
C SER A 222 9.81 13.08 13.49
N THR A 223 11.12 13.27 13.68
CA THR A 223 11.85 12.81 14.88
C THR A 223 11.70 11.29 15.08
N SER A 224 11.65 10.53 13.98
CA SER A 224 11.58 9.08 14.03
C SER A 224 12.80 8.52 14.77
N SER A 225 12.58 7.48 15.58
CA SER A 225 13.60 6.91 16.44
C SER A 225 14.77 6.32 15.63
N ALA A 226 15.98 6.39 16.18
CA ALA A 226 17.20 5.82 15.57
C ALA A 226 17.17 4.30 15.33
N LYS A 227 16.13 3.60 15.83
CA LYS A 227 15.86 2.20 15.49
C LYS A 227 15.44 2.00 14.03
N TYR A 228 15.00 3.08 13.36
CA TYR A 228 14.68 3.10 11.93
C TYR A 228 15.79 3.77 11.13
N ASN A 229 15.93 3.40 9.86
CA ASN A 229 17.05 3.82 9.03
C ASN A 229 16.79 5.13 8.23
N ARG A 230 15.62 5.74 8.40
CA ARG A 230 15.17 6.92 7.65
C ARG A 230 14.42 7.90 8.56
N PRO A 231 14.33 9.18 8.19
CA PRO A 231 13.69 10.22 9.01
C PRO A 231 12.18 10.07 9.16
N THR A 232 11.52 9.36 8.24
CA THR A 232 10.09 9.03 8.26
C THR A 232 9.92 7.53 8.31
N SER A 233 8.96 7.03 9.08
CA SER A 233 8.70 5.60 9.22
C SER A 233 7.22 5.28 9.14
N VAL A 234 6.86 4.26 8.36
CA VAL A 234 5.53 3.65 8.30
C VAL A 234 5.64 2.28 8.95
N VAL A 235 5.09 2.14 10.14
CA VAL A 235 5.12 0.92 10.94
C VAL A 235 3.75 0.24 10.85
N VAL A 236 3.71 -0.91 10.19
CA VAL A 236 2.51 -1.72 10.01
C VAL A 236 2.55 -2.88 10.99
N THR A 237 1.50 -3.02 11.79
CA THR A 237 1.32 -4.15 12.70
C THR A 237 0.10 -4.95 12.27
N THR A 238 0.26 -6.27 12.16
CA THR A 238 -0.81 -7.15 11.69
C THR A 238 -1.63 -7.76 12.81
N LYS A 239 -2.87 -8.10 12.48
CA LYS A 239 -3.77 -8.80 13.39
C LYS A 239 -3.18 -10.17 13.77
N GLY A 240 -3.17 -10.44 15.07
CA GLY A 240 -2.91 -11.76 15.63
C GLY A 240 -4.20 -12.54 15.90
N GLY A 241 -4.08 -13.82 16.23
CA GLY A 241 -5.24 -14.62 16.61
C GLY A 241 -5.76 -14.32 18.02
N GLN A 242 -7.05 -14.58 18.27
CA GLN A 242 -7.72 -14.32 19.56
C GLN A 242 -8.38 -15.59 20.12
N ASN A 243 -8.88 -15.54 21.36
CA ASN A 243 -9.61 -16.64 21.98
C ASN A 243 -10.98 -16.92 21.36
N LYS A 244 -11.58 -15.91 20.73
CA LYS A 244 -12.87 -16.04 20.05
C LYS A 244 -12.60 -16.30 18.57
N LEU A 245 -13.32 -17.26 18.00
CA LEU A 245 -13.33 -17.45 16.56
C LEU A 245 -13.91 -16.19 15.92
N ARG A 246 -13.19 -15.63 14.95
CA ARG A 246 -13.65 -14.50 14.14
C ARG A 246 -13.50 -14.88 12.68
N PHE A 247 -14.52 -14.55 11.91
CA PHE A 247 -14.54 -14.70 10.46
C PHE A 247 -15.02 -13.40 9.84
N THR A 248 -14.45 -13.01 8.72
CA THR A 248 -14.88 -11.86 7.92
C THR A 248 -14.74 -12.24 6.46
N ALA A 249 -15.72 -11.87 5.66
CA ALA A 249 -15.67 -11.92 4.21
C ALA A 249 -16.16 -10.58 3.68
N PHE A 250 -15.58 -10.13 2.57
CA PHE A 250 -15.94 -8.87 1.97
C PHE A 250 -15.78 -8.92 0.45
N GLU A 251 -16.51 -8.04 -0.21
CA GLU A 251 -16.33 -7.72 -1.63
C GLU A 251 -16.57 -6.23 -1.83
N THR A 252 -15.66 -5.59 -2.55
CA THR A 252 -15.80 -4.24 -3.06
C THR A 252 -15.79 -4.33 -4.58
N HIS A 253 -16.91 -3.94 -5.18
CA HIS A 253 -17.11 -4.01 -6.62
C HIS A 253 -17.23 -2.61 -7.22
N ARG A 254 -16.44 -2.32 -8.26
CA ARG A 254 -16.55 -1.10 -9.05
C ARG A 254 -16.66 -1.45 -10.53
N ASN A 255 -17.77 -1.01 -11.14
CA ASN A 255 -18.11 -1.34 -12.51
C ASN A 255 -18.80 -0.17 -13.21
N ASN A 256 -18.47 0.04 -14.49
CA ASN A 256 -19.08 1.06 -15.34
C ASN A 256 -20.21 0.56 -16.25
N GLY A 257 -20.67 -0.68 -16.09
CA GLY A 257 -21.80 -1.26 -16.81
C GLY A 257 -23.17 -0.96 -16.19
N PHE A 258 -23.24 -0.64 -14.89
CA PHE A 258 -24.49 -0.34 -14.17
C PHE A 258 -24.38 0.87 -13.22
N GLY A 259 -23.20 1.51 -13.16
CA GLY A 259 -22.99 2.73 -12.39
C GLY A 259 -22.62 3.89 -13.31
N VAL A 260 -23.25 5.05 -13.11
CA VAL A 260 -23.00 6.30 -13.85
C VAL A 260 -21.68 6.94 -13.37
N ALA A 261 -20.58 6.19 -13.39
CA ALA A 261 -19.31 6.66 -12.85
C ALA A 261 -18.67 7.78 -13.69
N ARG A 262 -19.17 8.09 -14.90
CA ARG A 262 -18.55 9.08 -15.83
C ARG A 262 -19.48 9.81 -16.84
N ALA A 263 -20.80 9.86 -16.66
CA ALA A 263 -21.70 10.32 -17.74
C ALA A 263 -21.80 11.84 -18.01
N ARG A 264 -20.85 12.69 -17.57
CA ARG A 264 -20.87 14.14 -17.91
C ARG A 264 -19.78 14.57 -18.88
N GLN A 265 -18.78 13.73 -19.17
CA GLN A 265 -17.60 14.09 -19.99
C GLN A 265 -17.29 13.07 -21.10
N ASP A 266 -18.02 11.96 -21.15
CA ASP A 266 -17.84 10.88 -22.13
C ASP A 266 -18.72 11.08 -23.38
N VAL A 267 -18.65 12.27 -23.97
CA VAL A 267 -19.11 12.53 -25.34
C VAL A 267 -17.88 12.76 -26.21
N LEU A 268 -17.94 12.33 -27.46
CA LEU A 268 -17.01 12.81 -28.46
C LEU A 268 -17.16 14.33 -28.59
N PHE A 269 -16.16 15.00 -29.11
CA PHE A 269 -16.22 16.45 -29.34
C PHE A 269 -17.39 16.84 -30.27
N THR A 270 -17.87 15.90 -31.07
CA THR A 270 -19.06 16.02 -31.93
C THR A 270 -20.39 15.95 -31.18
N GLY A 271 -20.39 15.68 -29.86
CA GLY A 271 -21.59 15.44 -29.05
C GLY A 271 -22.11 13.99 -29.10
N GLU A 272 -21.51 13.14 -29.92
CA GLU A 272 -21.89 11.73 -30.04
C GLU A 272 -21.49 10.92 -28.80
N PRO A 273 -22.28 9.90 -28.40
CA PRO A 273 -21.95 9.04 -27.27
C PRO A 273 -20.57 8.37 -27.44
N TYR A 274 -19.66 8.61 -26.49
CA TYR A 274 -18.35 7.96 -26.50
C TYR A 274 -18.40 6.61 -25.78
N LYS A 275 -17.82 5.58 -26.39
CA LYS A 275 -17.70 4.26 -25.77
C LYS A 275 -16.67 4.30 -24.65
N VAL A 276 -17.16 4.41 -23.42
CA VAL A 276 -16.33 4.40 -22.21
C VAL A 276 -15.49 3.11 -22.14
N PRO A 277 -14.18 3.21 -21.86
CA PRO A 277 -13.36 2.02 -21.64
C PRO A 277 -13.93 1.16 -20.52
N THR A 278 -13.90 -0.16 -20.67
CA THR A 278 -14.36 -1.09 -19.63
C THR A 278 -13.64 -0.82 -18.31
N LEU A 279 -14.37 -0.79 -17.20
CA LEU A 279 -13.83 -0.80 -15.84
C LEU A 279 -14.59 -1.87 -15.05
N LEU A 280 -13.88 -2.93 -14.67
CA LEU A 280 -14.35 -4.00 -13.82
C LEU A 280 -13.30 -4.23 -12.74
N ARG A 281 -13.60 -3.83 -11.52
CA ARG A 281 -12.70 -4.01 -10.37
C ARG A 281 -13.44 -4.77 -9.28
N ASN A 282 -12.96 -5.97 -8.98
CA ASN A 282 -13.45 -6.80 -7.88
C ASN A 282 -12.32 -6.94 -6.88
N GLU A 283 -12.56 -6.44 -5.67
CA GLU A 283 -11.64 -6.51 -4.55
C GLU A 283 -12.32 -7.29 -3.43
N TYR A 284 -11.98 -8.56 -3.32
CA TYR A 284 -12.66 -9.47 -2.41
C TYR A 284 -11.66 -10.25 -1.58
N GLY A 285 -12.13 -10.74 -0.45
CA GLY A 285 -11.27 -11.46 0.46
C GLY A 285 -12.02 -11.98 1.66
N PHE A 286 -11.26 -12.69 2.49
CA PHE A 286 -11.75 -13.17 3.76
C PHE A 286 -10.59 -13.27 4.75
N SER A 287 -10.94 -13.26 6.02
CA SER A 287 -10.03 -13.54 7.12
C SER A 287 -10.70 -14.40 8.16
N ALA A 288 -9.90 -15.23 8.82
CA ALA A 288 -10.34 -16.05 9.91
C ALA A 288 -9.25 -16.09 10.99
N SER A 289 -9.66 -16.17 12.25
CA SER A 289 -8.73 -16.26 13.36
C SER A 289 -9.36 -16.96 14.56
N GLY A 290 -8.53 -17.57 15.40
CA GLY A 290 -9.00 -18.21 16.61
C GLY A 290 -7.89 -18.93 17.39
N PRO A 291 -8.24 -19.62 18.48
CA PRO A 291 -7.31 -20.50 19.16
C PRO A 291 -7.10 -21.79 18.36
N VAL A 292 -5.92 -22.39 18.49
CA VAL A 292 -5.60 -23.67 17.84
C VAL A 292 -6.23 -24.83 18.61
N TYR A 293 -6.93 -25.70 17.88
CA TYR A 293 -7.46 -26.96 18.40
C TYR A 293 -6.91 -28.13 17.58
N ILE A 294 -6.08 -28.97 18.19
CA ILE A 294 -5.44 -30.11 17.51
C ILE A 294 -5.82 -31.41 18.24
N PRO A 295 -6.40 -32.41 17.55
CA PRO A 295 -6.62 -33.73 18.11
C PRO A 295 -5.29 -34.38 18.52
N LYS A 296 -5.25 -35.04 19.69
CA LYS A 296 -4.09 -35.78 20.19
C LYS A 296 -4.52 -37.16 20.68
N PRO A 297 -3.69 -38.20 20.62
CA PRO A 297 -3.99 -39.45 21.32
C PRO A 297 -4.23 -39.17 22.81
N GLY A 298 -5.42 -39.51 23.32
CA GLY A 298 -5.82 -39.20 24.70
C GLY A 298 -6.53 -37.85 24.92
N GLY A 299 -6.85 -37.08 23.88
CA GLY A 299 -7.70 -35.89 24.02
C GLY A 299 -7.56 -34.85 22.91
N MET A 300 -7.66 -33.57 23.28
CA MET A 300 -7.54 -32.45 22.34
C MET A 300 -6.64 -31.37 22.94
N TYR A 301 -5.65 -30.92 22.18
CA TYR A 301 -4.95 -29.69 22.52
C TYR A 301 -5.89 -28.51 22.40
N ARG A 302 -6.11 -27.82 23.52
CA ARG A 302 -6.92 -26.60 23.57
C ARG A 302 -5.98 -25.41 23.72
N GLY A 303 -5.71 -24.71 22.62
CA GLY A 303 -4.81 -23.56 22.58
C GLY A 303 -5.36 -22.28 23.21
N LYS A 304 -6.47 -22.32 23.95
CA LYS A 304 -7.05 -21.13 24.60
C LYS A 304 -6.02 -20.48 25.53
N ASN A 305 -5.90 -19.15 25.46
CA ASN A 305 -4.89 -18.34 26.16
C ASN A 305 -3.42 -18.67 25.84
N ARG A 306 -3.13 -19.51 24.82
CA ARG A 306 -1.78 -20.03 24.58
C ARG A 306 -1.32 -20.07 23.13
N THR A 307 -2.17 -20.53 22.20
CA THR A 307 -1.81 -20.71 20.79
C THR A 307 -2.93 -20.23 19.91
N PHE A 308 -2.60 -19.32 19.01
CA PHE A 308 -3.56 -18.63 18.16
C PHE A 308 -3.13 -18.64 16.71
N TRP A 309 -4.10 -18.68 15.81
CA TRP A 309 -3.87 -18.59 14.38
C TRP A 309 -4.66 -17.43 13.79
N PHE A 310 -4.11 -16.85 12.73
CA PHE A 310 -4.75 -15.87 11.88
C PHE A 310 -4.44 -16.20 10.42
N PHE A 311 -5.46 -16.12 9.57
CA PHE A 311 -5.36 -16.27 8.15
C PHE A 311 -6.14 -15.16 7.46
N SER A 312 -5.58 -14.60 6.39
CA SER A 312 -6.34 -13.76 5.47
C SER A 312 -5.91 -13.99 4.04
N ARG A 313 -6.86 -13.81 3.13
CA ARG A 313 -6.64 -13.79 1.70
C ARG A 313 -7.38 -12.61 1.10
N GLU A 314 -6.66 -11.81 0.33
CA GLU A 314 -7.22 -10.73 -0.46
C GLU A 314 -6.89 -10.91 -1.92
N SER A 315 -7.82 -10.50 -2.78
CA SER A 315 -7.73 -10.70 -4.21
C SER A 315 -8.26 -9.50 -4.95
N LEU A 316 -7.47 -9.05 -5.93
CA LEU A 316 -7.86 -8.01 -6.88
C LEU A 316 -8.04 -8.66 -8.25
N ARG A 317 -9.20 -8.43 -8.86
CA ARG A 317 -9.44 -8.69 -10.28
C ARG A 317 -9.78 -7.37 -10.93
N LEU A 318 -8.85 -6.84 -11.70
CA LEU A 318 -8.97 -5.57 -12.37
C LEU A 318 -8.89 -5.78 -13.87
N LYS A 319 -9.96 -5.41 -14.57
CA LYS A 319 -9.98 -5.21 -16.00
C LYS A 319 -10.34 -3.77 -16.27
N GLN A 320 -9.40 -3.00 -16.80
CA GLN A 320 -9.62 -1.58 -17.07
C GLN A 320 -9.06 -1.16 -18.43
N GLY A 321 -9.72 -0.20 -19.06
CA GLY A 321 -9.14 0.62 -20.10
C GLY A 321 -9.10 2.08 -19.66
N ILE A 322 -8.40 2.89 -20.44
CA ILE A 322 -8.41 4.35 -20.27
C ILE A 322 -8.75 5.01 -21.60
N THR A 323 -9.28 6.22 -21.52
CA THR A 323 -9.39 7.08 -22.69
C THR A 323 -8.04 7.75 -22.91
N ARG A 324 -7.55 7.71 -24.15
CA ARG A 324 -6.37 8.46 -24.58
C ARG A 324 -6.72 9.33 -25.77
N ASP A 325 -6.10 10.49 -25.79
CA ASP A 325 -6.15 11.42 -26.89
C ASP A 325 -4.82 11.35 -27.64
N PHE A 326 -4.90 11.29 -28.97
CA PHE A 326 -3.77 11.18 -29.89
C PHE A 326 -3.90 12.20 -31.01
N THR A 327 -2.78 12.45 -31.68
CA THR A 327 -2.73 13.23 -32.91
C THR A 327 -2.57 12.29 -34.09
N VAL A 328 -3.49 12.33 -35.04
CA VAL A 328 -3.46 11.52 -36.26
C VAL A 328 -3.62 12.39 -37.51
N PRO A 329 -3.04 12.00 -38.66
CA PRO A 329 -3.20 12.74 -39.91
C PRO A 329 -4.66 12.77 -40.38
N THR A 330 -5.11 13.95 -40.83
CA THR A 330 -6.43 14.14 -41.45
C THR A 330 -6.52 13.42 -42.80
N GLU A 331 -7.73 13.23 -43.32
CA GLU A 331 -7.93 12.60 -44.63
C GLU A 331 -7.27 13.40 -45.77
N ALA A 332 -7.30 14.74 -45.68
CA ALA A 332 -6.62 15.62 -46.63
C ALA A 332 -5.10 15.36 -46.64
N TRP A 333 -4.48 15.31 -45.46
CA TRP A 333 -3.04 15.05 -45.32
C TRP A 333 -2.64 13.69 -45.88
N ARG A 334 -3.47 12.66 -45.70
CA ARG A 334 -3.24 11.32 -46.28
C ARG A 334 -3.28 11.30 -47.80
N ARG A 335 -3.98 12.25 -48.41
CA ARG A 335 -4.05 12.43 -49.87
C ARG A 335 -3.02 13.44 -50.39
N GLY A 336 -2.11 13.90 -49.53
CA GLY A 336 -1.08 14.88 -49.87
C GLY A 336 -1.57 16.32 -49.90
N ASP A 337 -2.81 16.60 -49.50
CA ASP A 337 -3.37 17.95 -49.46
C ASP A 337 -3.12 18.61 -48.10
N PHE A 338 -2.22 19.59 -48.09
CA PHE A 338 -1.88 20.42 -46.94
C PHE A 338 -2.30 21.89 -47.15
N SER A 339 -3.25 22.17 -48.04
CA SER A 339 -3.76 23.52 -48.30
C SER A 339 -4.35 24.20 -47.06
N GLY A 340 -4.96 23.42 -46.17
CA GLY A 340 -5.50 23.88 -44.87
C GLY A 340 -4.50 23.87 -43.70
N LEU A 341 -3.20 23.68 -43.95
CA LEU A 341 -2.20 23.59 -42.90
C LEU A 341 -1.92 24.99 -42.30
N VAL A 342 -2.24 25.17 -41.02
CA VAL A 342 -2.03 26.43 -40.28
C VAL A 342 -1.33 26.18 -38.94
N ASP A 343 -0.69 27.20 -38.38
CA ASP A 343 -0.11 27.14 -37.03
C ASP A 343 -1.11 27.49 -35.91
N ASN A 344 -0.64 27.59 -34.66
CA ASN A 344 -1.47 27.95 -33.50
C ASN A 344 -2.06 29.38 -33.55
N LEU A 345 -1.57 30.23 -34.45
CA LEU A 345 -2.09 31.58 -34.69
C LEU A 345 -2.93 31.65 -35.98
N ASN A 346 -3.36 30.50 -36.51
CA ASN A 346 -4.07 30.36 -37.78
C ASN A 346 -3.31 30.92 -39.00
N ARG A 347 -1.97 30.99 -38.94
CA ARG A 347 -1.15 31.42 -40.08
C ARG A 347 -0.87 30.23 -40.98
N PRO A 348 -1.06 30.34 -42.31
CA PRO A 348 -0.76 29.27 -43.25
C PRO A 348 0.70 28.83 -43.17
N ILE A 349 0.94 27.52 -43.16
CA ILE A 349 2.27 26.92 -43.21
C ILE A 349 2.53 26.45 -44.63
N THR A 350 3.51 27.05 -45.31
CA THR A 350 3.93 26.63 -46.64
C THR A 350 4.83 25.39 -46.56
N ILE A 351 4.51 24.36 -47.34
CA ILE A 351 5.37 23.17 -47.46
C ILE A 351 6.28 23.29 -48.70
N TYR A 352 7.54 22.91 -48.54
CA TYR A 352 8.57 23.08 -49.56
C TYR A 352 9.04 21.75 -50.13
N ASP A 353 9.32 21.73 -51.43
CA ASP A 353 9.79 20.55 -52.14
C ASP A 353 11.29 20.29 -51.87
N PRO A 354 11.66 19.20 -51.16
CA PRO A 354 13.07 18.89 -50.91
C PRO A 354 13.88 18.62 -52.19
N ALA A 355 13.24 18.21 -53.30
CA ALA A 355 13.92 17.94 -54.57
C ALA A 355 14.42 19.23 -55.27
N THR A 356 13.94 20.40 -54.85
CA THR A 356 14.31 21.71 -55.44
C THR A 356 15.38 22.45 -54.62
N THR A 357 15.98 21.77 -53.65
CA THR A 357 16.99 22.35 -52.75
C THR A 357 18.17 22.88 -53.55
N ARG A 358 18.45 24.18 -53.42
CA ARG A 358 19.60 24.86 -54.05
C ARG A 358 20.21 25.89 -53.12
N ILE A 359 21.51 26.15 -53.28
CA ILE A 359 22.20 27.20 -52.53
C ILE A 359 22.08 28.51 -53.31
N VAL A 360 21.60 29.56 -52.65
CA VAL A 360 21.60 30.93 -53.18
C VAL A 360 22.36 31.84 -52.23
N THR A 361 22.96 32.90 -52.78
CA THR A 361 23.62 33.93 -51.96
C THR A 361 22.62 35.03 -51.65
N GLN A 362 22.27 35.21 -50.38
CA GLN A 362 21.36 36.25 -49.90
C GLN A 362 22.07 37.03 -48.79
N ASN A 363 22.15 38.36 -48.91
CA ASN A 363 22.85 39.25 -47.96
C ASN A 363 24.30 38.78 -47.65
N ASN A 364 25.07 38.44 -48.69
CA ASN A 364 26.44 37.90 -48.61
C ASN A 364 26.59 36.59 -47.80
N ARG A 365 25.50 35.83 -47.59
CA ARG A 365 25.52 34.51 -46.96
C ARG A 365 24.92 33.46 -47.90
N GLN A 366 25.55 32.30 -47.96
CA GLN A 366 24.99 31.15 -48.65
C GLN A 366 23.86 30.55 -47.82
N VAL A 367 22.66 30.51 -48.40
CA VAL A 367 21.46 29.93 -47.77
C VAL A 367 20.86 28.87 -48.67
N SER A 368 20.39 27.78 -48.06
CA SER A 368 19.67 26.73 -48.76
C SER A 368 18.21 27.15 -48.93
N VAL A 369 17.75 27.27 -50.18
CA VAL A 369 16.36 27.58 -50.53
C VAL A 369 15.71 26.40 -51.24
N ARG A 370 14.39 26.29 -51.13
CA ARG A 370 13.54 25.29 -51.78
C ARG A 370 12.32 26.01 -52.36
N ASP A 371 11.77 25.48 -53.44
CA ASP A 371 10.52 25.95 -54.02
C ASP A 371 9.33 25.37 -53.25
N PRO A 372 8.24 26.13 -53.05
CA PRO A 372 7.04 25.64 -52.40
C PRO A 372 6.30 24.62 -53.28
N PHE A 373 5.63 23.65 -52.69
CA PHE A 373 4.67 22.83 -53.44
C PHE A 373 3.50 23.70 -53.90
N PRO A 374 3.09 23.64 -55.18
CA PRO A 374 1.90 24.34 -55.66
C PRO A 374 0.67 24.00 -54.81
N ASN A 375 -0.04 25.03 -54.33
CA ASN A 375 -1.21 24.92 -53.45
C ASN A 375 -1.00 24.09 -52.16
N ASN A 376 0.24 23.91 -51.71
CA ASN A 376 0.58 22.99 -50.61
C ASN A 376 0.10 21.53 -50.86
N ILE A 377 0.10 21.08 -52.12
CA ILE A 377 -0.30 19.71 -52.47
C ILE A 377 0.93 18.89 -52.89
N ILE A 378 1.16 17.78 -52.19
CA ILE A 378 2.16 16.78 -52.56
C ILE A 378 1.51 15.75 -53.51
N PRO A 379 1.98 15.61 -54.75
CA PRO A 379 1.45 14.62 -55.69
C PRO A 379 1.51 13.18 -55.14
N LEU A 380 0.42 12.42 -55.27
CA LEU A 380 0.29 11.05 -54.72
C LEU A 380 1.31 10.04 -55.28
N ASN A 381 1.84 10.28 -56.47
CA ASN A 381 2.91 9.48 -57.08
C ASN A 381 4.27 9.68 -56.38
N ARG A 382 4.44 10.77 -55.63
CA ARG A 382 5.64 11.05 -54.82
C ARG A 382 5.55 10.51 -53.40
N MET A 383 4.37 10.04 -52.98
CA MET A 383 4.19 9.47 -51.65
C MET A 383 4.78 8.05 -51.60
N SER A 384 5.63 7.80 -50.61
CA SER A 384 6.31 6.52 -50.45
C SER A 384 5.30 5.38 -50.20
N PRO A 385 5.59 4.15 -50.64
CA PRO A 385 4.78 2.97 -50.31
C PRO A 385 4.60 2.78 -48.80
N LEU A 386 5.64 3.08 -48.00
CA LEU A 386 5.58 3.02 -46.54
C LEU A 386 4.56 4.00 -45.95
N ALA A 387 4.54 5.25 -46.42
CA ALA A 387 3.57 6.24 -45.94
C ALA A 387 2.13 5.81 -46.25
N LYS A 388 1.90 5.24 -47.45
CA LYS A 388 0.60 4.67 -47.83
C LYS A 388 0.17 3.54 -46.88
N ALA A 389 1.10 2.63 -46.55
CA ALA A 389 0.84 1.55 -45.61
C ALA A 389 0.52 2.08 -44.21
N ILE A 390 1.32 3.01 -43.68
CA ILE A 390 1.09 3.64 -42.37
C ILE A 390 -0.28 4.33 -42.32
N PHE A 391 -0.65 5.10 -43.35
CA PHE A 391 -1.95 5.77 -43.40
C PHE A 391 -3.12 4.79 -43.50
N ALA A 392 -2.94 3.65 -44.17
CA ALA A 392 -3.97 2.61 -44.24
C ALA A 392 -4.25 1.95 -42.89
N ILE A 393 -3.23 1.83 -42.02
CA ILE A 393 -3.36 1.21 -40.70
C ILE A 393 -3.63 2.22 -39.57
N THR A 394 -3.45 3.53 -39.81
CA THR A 394 -3.70 4.59 -38.82
C THR A 394 -5.18 4.99 -38.83
N PRO A 395 -5.87 5.08 -37.68
CA PRO A 395 -7.28 5.49 -37.63
C PRO A 395 -7.45 6.95 -38.08
N LEU A 396 -8.57 7.27 -38.75
CA LEU A 396 -8.94 8.65 -39.07
C LEU A 396 -9.30 9.43 -37.79
N PRO A 397 -9.14 10.77 -37.79
CA PRO A 397 -9.56 11.58 -36.65
C PRO A 397 -11.07 11.42 -36.42
N ASN A 398 -11.47 11.41 -35.15
CA ASN A 398 -12.89 11.48 -34.77
C ASN A 398 -13.32 12.88 -34.33
N ASP A 399 -12.38 13.83 -34.33
CA ASP A 399 -12.65 15.26 -34.36
C ASP A 399 -11.93 15.89 -35.57
N PRO A 400 -12.60 15.97 -36.74
CA PRO A 400 -11.97 16.45 -37.97
C PRO A 400 -11.77 17.97 -37.98
N ASN A 401 -12.37 18.72 -37.05
CA ASN A 401 -12.31 20.19 -37.02
C ASN A 401 -11.11 20.73 -36.23
N ILE A 402 -10.40 19.85 -35.50
CA ILE A 402 -9.21 20.22 -34.75
C ILE A 402 -7.97 20.16 -35.65
N ASN A 403 -7.20 21.24 -35.63
CA ASN A 403 -5.87 21.28 -36.23
C ASN A 403 -4.92 20.34 -35.46
N PRO A 404 -4.39 19.27 -36.08
CA PRO A 404 -3.54 18.31 -35.40
C PRO A 404 -2.19 18.89 -34.95
N LEU A 405 -1.79 20.06 -35.46
CA LEU A 405 -0.59 20.78 -35.01
C LEU A 405 -0.78 21.54 -33.69
N VAL A 406 -2.04 21.74 -33.27
CA VAL A 406 -2.39 22.57 -32.09
C VAL A 406 -2.91 21.70 -30.96
N ALA A 407 -3.75 20.71 -31.27
CA ALA A 407 -4.34 19.82 -30.28
C ALA A 407 -4.55 18.41 -30.83
N THR A 408 -4.81 17.46 -29.93
CA THR A 408 -5.16 16.09 -30.27
C THR A 408 -6.51 16.01 -30.95
N ASN A 409 -6.61 15.27 -32.05
CA ASN A 409 -7.80 15.15 -32.90
C ASN A 409 -8.36 13.72 -32.98
N TYR A 410 -7.86 12.81 -32.15
CA TYR A 410 -8.33 11.43 -32.09
C TYR A 410 -8.41 10.94 -30.65
N ARG A 411 -9.64 10.67 -30.19
CA ARG A 411 -9.93 10.14 -28.85
C ARG A 411 -10.37 8.69 -28.92
N THR A 412 -9.71 7.77 -28.23
CA THR A 412 -10.10 6.35 -28.29
C THR A 412 -9.87 5.61 -26.97
N PRO A 413 -10.70 4.60 -26.64
CA PRO A 413 -10.45 3.76 -25.49
C PRO A 413 -9.29 2.82 -25.81
N VAL A 414 -8.25 2.86 -24.99
CA VAL A 414 -7.10 1.96 -25.10
C VAL A 414 -6.95 1.13 -23.83
N ALA A 415 -6.55 -0.12 -24.01
CA ALA A 415 -5.88 -0.84 -22.94
C ALA A 415 -4.43 -0.32 -22.90
N THR A 416 -3.92 0.06 -21.74
CA THR A 416 -2.64 0.79 -21.63
C THR A 416 -1.63 0.05 -20.77
N SER A 417 -0.34 0.31 -21.02
CA SER A 417 0.77 -0.10 -20.16
C SER A 417 0.80 0.61 -18.79
N GLY A 418 0.16 1.77 -18.64
CA GLY A 418 0.14 2.52 -17.37
C GLY A 418 -0.78 1.93 -16.29
N PHE A 419 -1.74 1.10 -16.70
CA PHE A 419 -2.84 0.60 -15.87
C PHE A 419 -3.17 -0.83 -16.29
N SER A 420 -2.27 -1.77 -15.95
CA SER A 420 -2.44 -3.20 -16.27
C SER A 420 -3.79 -3.75 -15.83
N ASN A 421 -4.27 -4.73 -16.58
CA ASN A 421 -5.23 -5.68 -16.02
C ASN A 421 -4.47 -6.49 -14.97
N ARG A 422 -4.99 -6.50 -13.74
CA ARG A 422 -4.33 -7.12 -12.60
C ARG A 422 -5.14 -8.29 -12.07
N ASN A 423 -4.43 -9.35 -11.73
CA ASN A 423 -4.95 -10.49 -11.00
C ASN A 423 -3.98 -10.75 -9.86
N ASP A 424 -4.29 -10.14 -8.72
CA ASP A 424 -3.45 -10.20 -7.53
C ASP A 424 -4.12 -11.08 -6.49
N ASN A 425 -3.32 -11.85 -5.77
CA ASN A 425 -3.75 -12.71 -4.68
C ASN A 425 -2.72 -12.59 -3.58
N GLN A 426 -3.07 -11.98 -2.47
CA GLN A 426 -2.22 -11.87 -1.30
C GLN A 426 -2.76 -12.76 -0.19
N ASN A 427 -1.87 -13.45 0.51
CA ASN A 427 -2.20 -14.28 1.65
C ASN A 427 -1.28 -13.92 2.81
N THR A 428 -1.86 -13.89 4.00
CA THR A 428 -1.16 -13.71 5.26
C THR A 428 -1.54 -14.84 6.19
N ILE A 429 -0.55 -15.56 6.68
CA ILE A 429 -0.70 -16.57 7.73
C ILE A 429 0.11 -16.09 8.93
N ARG A 430 -0.47 -16.16 10.13
CA ARG A 430 0.23 -15.89 11.38
C ARG A 430 -0.14 -16.94 12.41
N LEU A 431 0.87 -17.42 13.14
CA LEU A 431 0.74 -18.35 14.25
C LEU A 431 1.45 -17.75 15.45
N ASP A 432 0.71 -17.45 16.51
CA ASP A 432 1.24 -16.93 17.76
C ASP A 432 1.24 -18.07 18.81
N HIS A 433 2.34 -18.23 19.54
CA HIS A 433 2.45 -19.25 20.58
C HIS A 433 3.14 -18.72 21.84
N ARG A 434 2.58 -19.09 22.99
CA ARG A 434 3.16 -18.86 24.31
C ARG A 434 3.77 -20.16 24.84
N PHE A 435 5.11 -20.19 24.89
CA PHE A 435 5.88 -21.33 25.38
C PHE A 435 5.83 -21.39 26.90
N SER A 436 6.08 -20.25 27.56
CA SER A 436 6.10 -20.09 29.03
C SER A 436 5.46 -18.76 29.46
N GLU A 437 5.47 -18.46 30.76
CA GLU A 437 5.02 -17.15 31.22
C GLU A 437 5.87 -15.99 30.71
N LYS A 438 7.15 -16.26 30.44
CA LYS A 438 8.18 -15.30 30.03
C LYS A 438 8.51 -15.37 28.54
N ASP A 439 8.19 -16.49 27.88
CA ASP A 439 8.57 -16.78 26.50
C ASP A 439 7.34 -16.89 25.59
N ASN A 440 7.28 -16.01 24.60
CA ASN A 440 6.30 -16.01 23.53
C ASN A 440 6.98 -15.73 22.19
N GLY A 441 6.33 -16.16 21.12
CA GLY A 441 6.82 -15.92 19.77
C GLY A 441 5.71 -16.04 18.75
N PHE A 442 5.97 -15.54 17.55
CA PHE A 442 5.07 -15.72 16.41
C PHE A 442 5.85 -16.10 15.16
N LEU A 443 5.20 -16.86 14.29
CA LEU A 443 5.63 -17.11 12.92
C LEU A 443 4.62 -16.43 11.99
N LYS A 444 5.12 -15.73 10.98
CA LYS A 444 4.29 -15.09 9.98
C LYS A 444 4.79 -15.44 8.60
N ILE A 445 3.88 -15.64 7.67
CA ILE A 445 4.20 -15.87 6.26
C ILE A 445 3.29 -14.98 5.45
N ASN A 446 3.89 -14.13 4.62
CA ASN A 446 3.17 -13.28 3.70
C ASN A 446 3.58 -13.63 2.30
N GLY A 447 2.62 -13.80 1.42
CA GLY A 447 2.95 -14.10 0.04
C GLY A 447 1.75 -14.19 -0.86
N GLY A 448 2.04 -14.11 -2.15
CA GLY A 448 1.02 -13.91 -3.14
C GLY A 448 1.52 -14.02 -4.56
N LYS A 449 0.56 -14.01 -5.47
CA LYS A 449 0.81 -13.94 -6.91
C LYS A 449 0.21 -12.65 -7.42
N ASN A 450 1.03 -11.87 -8.10
CA ASN A 450 0.58 -10.69 -8.80
C ASN A 450 0.78 -10.95 -10.29
N ARG A 451 -0.31 -10.90 -11.06
CA ARG A 451 -0.26 -11.11 -12.50
C ARG A 451 -0.76 -9.87 -13.20
N GLY A 452 0.14 -9.23 -13.94
CA GLY A 452 -0.15 -8.09 -14.79
C GLY A 452 -0.20 -8.51 -16.25
N ASN A 453 -1.28 -8.18 -16.95
CA ASN A 453 -1.34 -8.30 -18.40
C ASN A 453 -1.50 -6.90 -19.00
N PHE A 454 -0.69 -6.59 -20.00
CA PHE A 454 -0.82 -5.37 -20.79
C PHE A 454 -1.20 -5.75 -22.21
N LEU A 455 -2.38 -5.30 -22.61
CA LEU A 455 -2.81 -5.35 -24.01
C LEU A 455 -2.78 -3.88 -24.47
N GLY A 456 -2.05 -3.55 -25.54
CA GLY A 456 -2.08 -2.20 -26.10
C GLY A 456 -0.73 -1.67 -26.56
N THR A 457 -0.76 -0.81 -27.58
CA THR A 457 0.40 -0.08 -28.09
C THR A 457 1.21 0.48 -26.93
N ALA A 458 2.44 0.00 -26.79
CA ALA A 458 3.33 0.45 -25.74
C ALA A 458 3.60 1.94 -25.91
N ALA A 459 3.56 2.64 -24.77
CA ALA A 459 3.94 4.03 -24.59
C ALA A 459 3.00 5.09 -25.20
N ASN A 460 3.09 6.28 -24.63
CA ASN A 460 2.36 7.51 -24.94
C ASN A 460 2.57 8.05 -26.39
N ASN A 461 2.99 7.21 -27.33
CA ASN A 461 3.68 7.65 -28.54
C ASN A 461 2.84 7.53 -29.83
N GLY A 462 1.70 6.83 -29.83
CA GLY A 462 0.87 6.72 -31.04
C GLY A 462 -0.49 6.05 -30.84
N ALA A 463 -1.43 6.38 -31.72
CA ALA A 463 -2.77 5.81 -31.75
C ALA A 463 -2.73 4.30 -32.11
N PRO A 464 -3.61 3.45 -31.54
CA PRO A 464 -3.73 2.06 -31.93
C PRO A 464 -4.02 1.92 -33.43
N THR A 465 -3.31 1.00 -34.10
CA THR A 465 -3.55 0.69 -35.51
C THR A 465 -4.84 -0.12 -35.70
N LEU A 466 -5.52 0.10 -36.83
CA LEU A 466 -6.82 -0.52 -37.17
C LEU A 466 -6.76 -2.05 -37.24
N ASN A 467 -5.61 -2.61 -37.65
CA ASN A 467 -5.36 -4.04 -37.83
C ASN A 467 -4.45 -4.65 -36.75
N ASN A 468 -4.07 -3.86 -35.73
CA ASN A 468 -3.14 -4.24 -34.67
C ASN A 468 -1.72 -4.61 -35.12
N GLU A 469 -1.33 -4.41 -36.39
CA GLU A 469 -0.03 -4.87 -36.91
C GLU A 469 1.17 -4.19 -36.26
N ALA A 470 1.04 -2.91 -35.90
CA ALA A 470 2.08 -2.17 -35.18
C ALA A 470 1.74 -1.96 -33.70
N ASN A 471 0.78 -2.72 -33.16
CA ASN A 471 0.41 -2.64 -31.75
C ASN A 471 1.32 -3.54 -30.92
N VAL A 472 2.04 -2.97 -29.96
CA VAL A 472 2.81 -3.76 -28.99
C VAL A 472 1.85 -4.56 -28.11
N THR A 473 2.20 -5.80 -27.81
CA THR A 473 1.51 -6.61 -26.82
C THR A 473 2.55 -7.16 -25.87
N TYR A 474 2.37 -6.94 -24.56
CA TYR A 474 3.22 -7.58 -23.57
C TYR A 474 2.58 -8.90 -23.15
N LEU A 475 3.40 -9.94 -23.09
CA LEU A 475 2.97 -11.20 -22.49
C LEU A 475 2.65 -10.97 -21.00
N PRO A 476 1.68 -11.74 -20.45
CA PRO A 476 1.43 -11.80 -19.02
C PRO A 476 2.73 -11.92 -18.21
N MET A 477 2.97 -10.99 -17.29
CA MET A 477 4.03 -11.12 -16.29
C MET A 477 3.40 -11.64 -15.00
N GLU A 478 3.89 -12.78 -14.51
CA GLU A 478 3.53 -13.34 -13.21
C GLU A 478 4.69 -13.14 -12.25
N GLY A 479 4.47 -12.31 -11.22
CA GLY A 479 5.38 -12.15 -10.09
C GLY A 479 4.91 -13.01 -8.92
N ILE A 480 5.82 -13.81 -8.36
CA ILE A 480 5.61 -14.43 -7.05
C ILE A 480 6.20 -13.50 -6.01
N THR A 481 5.40 -13.16 -5.02
CA THR A 481 5.76 -12.24 -3.94
C THR A 481 5.73 -13.02 -2.64
N GLY A 482 6.73 -12.86 -1.79
CA GLY A 482 6.78 -13.59 -0.53
C GLY A 482 7.87 -13.09 0.41
N ALA A 483 7.52 -13.01 1.69
CA ALA A 483 8.44 -12.80 2.81
C ALA A 483 8.02 -13.73 3.95
N MET A 484 8.98 -14.48 4.49
CA MET A 484 8.82 -15.30 5.69
C MET A 484 9.37 -14.53 6.89
#